data_AF-A0A0M4SAT7-F1
#
_entry.id   AF-A0A0M4SAT7-F1
#
_cell.length_a   1.000
_cell.length_b   1.000
_cell.length_c   1.000
_cell.angle_alpha   90.00
_cell.angle_beta   90.00
_cell.angle_gamma   90.00
#
_symmetry.space_group_name_H-M   'P 1'
#
loop_
_entity.id
_entity.type
_entity.pdbx_description
1 polymer ?
#
loop_
_entity_poly.entity_id
_entity_poly.type
_entity_poly.pdbx_seq_one_letter_code
_entity_poly.pdbx_strand_id
1 'polypeptide(L)'
;MLKLYNDVGYKTLLEHISSQYKGKVVLDRKQTAGVLDIGVSTLDLRISQSRDIPRYIKMRDAKNSRMAFAITDIAAYIFQKRVKTCS
;
A
#
# COMPACT_ATOMS: atom_id res chain seq x y z
N MET A 1 6.44 8.83 13.32
CA MET A 1 5.79 7.54 13.02
C MET A 1 4.77 7.11 14.09
N LEU A 2 5.04 7.31 15.39
CA LEU A 2 4.12 6.91 16.49
C LEU A 2 2.71 7.54 16.45
N LYS A 3 2.53 8.74 15.89
CA LYS A 3 1.21 9.41 15.84
C LYS A 3 0.17 8.66 15.00
N LEU A 4 0.57 7.97 13.93
CA LEU A 4 -0.35 7.24 13.03
C LEU A 4 -0.90 5.98 13.70
N TYR A 5 -0.08 5.28 14.47
CA TYR A 5 -0.46 4.00 15.09
C TYR A 5 -1.51 4.12 16.18
N ASN A 6 -1.72 5.32 16.74
CA ASN A 6 -2.77 5.56 17.73
C ASN A 6 -4.08 6.05 17.13
N ASP A 7 -4.11 6.32 15.83
CA ASP A 7 -5.32 6.77 15.14
C ASP A 7 -6.29 5.61 14.92
N VAL A 8 -7.54 5.77 15.39
CA VAL A 8 -8.58 4.75 15.27
C VAL A 8 -8.90 4.45 13.80
N GLY A 9 -8.92 5.46 12.94
CA GLY A 9 -9.14 5.29 11.50
C GLY A 9 -8.03 4.51 10.82
N TYR A 10 -6.77 4.75 11.20
CA TYR A 10 -5.64 3.95 10.73
C TYR A 10 -5.76 2.48 11.16
N LYS A 11 -6.07 2.22 12.44
CA LYS A 11 -6.22 0.86 12.97
C LYS A 11 -7.34 0.10 12.27
N THR A 12 -8.53 0.71 12.13
CA THR A 12 -9.67 0.11 11.43
C THR A 12 -9.32 -0.21 9.97
N LEU A 13 -8.62 0.69 9.28
CA LEU A 13 -8.16 0.44 7.91
C LEU A 13 -7.16 -0.72 7.84
N LEU A 14 -6.19 -0.74 8.75
CA LEU A 14 -5.18 -1.80 8.82
C LEU A 14 -5.82 -3.17 9.08
N GLU A 15 -6.75 -3.25 10.03
CA GLU A 15 -7.50 -4.46 10.34
C GLU A 15 -8.37 -4.89 9.15
N HIS A 16 -9.04 -3.96 8.49
CA HIS A 16 -9.84 -4.25 7.30
C HIS A 16 -9.01 -4.89 6.19
N ILE A 17 -7.88 -4.28 5.82
CA ILE A 17 -6.98 -4.84 4.79
C ILE A 17 -6.43 -6.20 5.24
N SER A 18 -5.99 -6.31 6.51
CA SER A 18 -5.44 -7.56 7.04
C SER A 18 -6.48 -8.70 7.05
N SER A 19 -7.75 -8.39 7.31
CA SER A 19 -8.84 -9.37 7.31
C SER A 19 -9.12 -9.96 5.92
N GLN A 20 -8.91 -9.17 4.86
CA GLN A 20 -9.06 -9.61 3.47
C GLN A 20 -7.89 -10.49 3.01
N TYR A 21 -6.70 -10.30 3.59
CA TYR A 21 -5.48 -11.00 3.21
C TYR A 21 -4.90 -11.80 4.40
N LYS A 22 -5.74 -12.65 5.01
CA LYS A 22 -5.38 -13.45 6.20
C LYS A 22 -4.04 -14.18 6.03
N GLY A 23 -3.18 -14.07 7.04
CA GLY A 23 -1.87 -14.71 7.06
C GLY A 23 -0.80 -14.04 6.19
N LYS A 24 -1.13 -12.93 5.50
CA LYS A 24 -0.14 -12.16 4.74
C LYS A 24 0.27 -10.90 5.51
N VAL A 25 1.58 -10.63 5.49
CA VAL A 25 2.17 -9.38 5.99
C VAL A 25 2.54 -8.43 4.84
N VAL A 26 2.72 -8.98 3.64
CA VAL A 26 3.04 -8.27 2.41
C VAL A 26 2.10 -8.69 1.29
N LEU A 27 1.79 -7.75 0.41
CA LEU A 27 1.00 -7.96 -0.79
C LEU A 27 1.88 -7.84 -2.03
N ASP A 28 1.54 -8.61 -3.06
CA ASP A 28 2.14 -8.43 -4.37
C ASP A 28 1.53 -7.23 -5.12
N ARG A 29 2.04 -6.97 -6.31
CA ARG A 29 1.58 -5.88 -7.18
C ARG A 29 0.08 -5.96 -7.51
N LYS A 30 -0.44 -7.14 -7.84
CA LYS A 30 -1.86 -7.32 -8.22
C LYS A 30 -2.77 -7.08 -7.03
N GLN A 31 -2.41 -7.64 -5.88
CA GLN A 31 -3.15 -7.47 -4.64
C GLN A 31 -3.14 -6.01 -4.18
N THR A 32 -1.98 -5.34 -4.26
CA THR A 32 -1.86 -3.92 -3.90
C THR A 32 -2.71 -3.03 -4.79
N ALA A 33 -2.72 -3.28 -6.11
CA ALA A 33 -3.60 -2.55 -7.03
C ALA A 33 -5.08 -2.73 -6.66
N GLY A 34 -5.49 -3.94 -6.25
CA GLY A 34 -6.83 -4.21 -5.75
C GLY A 34 -7.18 -3.45 -4.47
N VAL A 35 -6.25 -3.36 -3.50
CA VAL A 35 -6.47 -2.58 -2.27
C VAL A 35 -6.59 -1.08 -2.55
N LEU A 36 -5.85 -0.58 -3.54
CA LEU A 36 -5.88 0.83 -3.95
C LEU A 36 -7.04 1.17 -4.89
N ASP A 37 -7.84 0.18 -5.31
CA ASP A 37 -8.90 0.32 -6.30
C ASP A 37 -8.42 0.97 -7.61
N ILE A 38 -7.28 0.51 -8.13
CA ILE A 38 -6.69 0.98 -9.40
C ILE A 38 -6.27 -0.18 -10.29
N GLY A 39 -6.10 0.10 -11.58
CA GLY A 39 -5.49 -0.85 -12.50
C GLY A 39 -4.01 -1.14 -12.16
N VAL A 40 -3.58 -2.38 -12.39
CA VAL A 40 -2.16 -2.77 -12.23
C VAL A 40 -1.25 -1.92 -13.14
N SER A 41 -1.71 -1.57 -14.35
CA SER A 41 -1.01 -0.67 -15.25
C SER A 41 -0.84 0.73 -14.67
N THR A 42 -1.86 1.26 -13.99
CA THR A 42 -1.79 2.54 -13.28
C THR A 42 -0.77 2.47 -12.14
N LEU A 43 -0.76 1.38 -11.37
CA LEU A 43 0.24 1.17 -10.34
C LEU A 43 1.65 1.12 -10.94
N ASP A 44 1.85 0.41 -12.05
CA ASP A 44 3.14 0.32 -12.75
C ASP A 44 3.62 1.66 -13.28
N LEU A 45 2.72 2.48 -13.82
CA LEU A 45 3.03 3.85 -14.24
C LEU A 45 3.49 4.71 -13.06
N ARG A 46 2.80 4.64 -11.92
CA ARG A 46 3.17 5.39 -10.71
C ARG A 46 4.52 4.93 -10.15
N ILE A 47 4.81 3.63 -10.21
CA ILE A 47 6.11 3.07 -9.83
C ILE A 47 7.22 3.60 -10.77
N SER A 48 6.99 3.57 -12.08
CA SER A 48 7.91 4.11 -13.08
C SER A 48 8.21 5.59 -12.85
N GLN A 49 7.19 6.36 -12.49
CA GLN A 49 7.31 7.79 -12.19
C GLN A 49 7.85 8.08 -10.78
N SER A 50 8.02 7.05 -9.94
CA SER A 50 8.41 7.18 -8.52
C SER A 50 7.56 8.19 -7.75
N ARG A 51 6.26 8.25 -8.06
CA ARG A 51 5.32 9.22 -7.48
C ARG A 51 4.03 8.52 -7.12
N ASP A 52 3.44 8.96 -6.01
CA ASP A 52 2.11 8.53 -5.59
C ASP A 52 1.96 7.00 -5.37
N ILE A 53 2.98 6.38 -4.79
CA ILE A 53 3.04 4.94 -4.51
C ILE A 53 3.25 4.66 -3.02
N PRO A 54 2.68 3.57 -2.48
CA PRO A 54 3.09 3.05 -1.19
C PRO A 54 4.55 2.62 -1.22
N ARG A 55 5.19 2.58 -0.05
CA ARG A 55 6.54 2.02 0.08
C ARG A 55 6.53 0.54 -0.29
N TYR A 56 7.56 0.12 -1.02
CA TYR A 56 7.70 -1.26 -1.47
C TYR A 56 9.16 -1.70 -1.48
N ILE A 57 9.36 -3.01 -1.44
CA ILE A 57 10.67 -3.65 -1.57
C ILE A 57 10.69 -4.41 -2.90
N LYS A 58 11.72 -4.15 -3.70
CA LYS A 58 12.01 -4.90 -4.92
C LYS A 58 12.89 -6.09 -4.52
N MET A 59 12.40 -7.32 -4.66
CA MET A 59 13.11 -8.51 -4.18
C MET A 59 14.30 -8.94 -5.06
N ARG A 60 14.41 -8.40 -6.28
CA ARG A 60 15.54 -8.59 -7.21
C ARG A 60 15.70 -7.35 -8.09
N ASP A 61 16.77 -7.29 -8.88
CA ASP A 61 17.00 -6.20 -9.84
C ASP A 61 16.63 -6.53 -11.30
N ALA A 62 15.81 -7.56 -11.51
CA ALA A 62 15.27 -7.91 -12.83
C ALA A 62 14.05 -7.07 -13.23
N LYS A 63 13.78 -6.98 -14.53
CA LYS A 63 12.58 -6.34 -15.13
C LYS A 63 11.25 -6.89 -14.58
N ASN A 64 11.23 -8.18 -14.19
CA ASN A 64 10.07 -8.89 -13.62
C ASN A 64 10.21 -9.12 -12.11
N SER A 65 10.98 -8.29 -11.42
CA SER A 65 11.23 -8.51 -9.99
C SER A 65 9.95 -8.45 -9.20
N ARG A 66 9.80 -9.43 -8.32
CA ARG A 66 8.68 -9.48 -7.38
C ARG A 66 8.78 -8.26 -6.47
N MET A 67 7.71 -7.50 -6.44
CA MET A 67 7.55 -6.35 -5.56
C MET A 67 6.68 -6.78 -4.39
N ALA A 68 7.12 -6.42 -3.19
CA ALA A 68 6.37 -6.66 -1.96
C ALA A 68 6.04 -5.33 -1.31
N PHE A 69 4.75 -5.15 -1.02
CA PHE A 69 4.20 -3.98 -0.36
C PHE A 69 3.74 -4.41 1.03
N ALA A 70 4.29 -3.83 2.09
CA ALA A 70 3.83 -4.14 3.44
C ALA A 70 2.40 -3.61 3.62
N ILE A 71 1.53 -4.40 4.25
CA ILE A 71 0.15 -3.99 4.51
C ILE A 71 0.11 -2.70 5.34
N THR A 72 1.04 -2.54 6.28
CA THR A 72 1.19 -1.33 7.09
C THR A 72 1.56 -0.09 6.27
N ASP A 73 2.43 -0.24 5.26
CA ASP A 73 2.83 0.84 4.34
C ASP A 73 1.69 1.21 3.39
N ILE A 74 0.90 0.24 2.93
CA ILE A 74 -0.31 0.48 2.13
C ILE A 74 -1.35 1.25 2.95
N ALA A 75 -1.64 0.78 4.17
CA ALA A 75 -2.58 1.45 5.07
C ALA A 75 -2.13 2.89 5.38
N ALA A 76 -0.84 3.10 5.64
CA ALA A 76 -0.29 4.43 5.91
C ALA A 76 -0.42 5.36 4.71
N TYR A 77 -0.16 4.85 3.50
CA TYR A 77 -0.32 5.61 2.25
C TYR A 77 -1.77 6.06 2.05
N ILE A 78 -2.74 5.14 2.16
CA ILE A 78 -4.17 5.45 1.99
C ILE A 78 -4.63 6.45 3.07
N PHE A 79 -4.22 6.24 4.32
CA PHE A 79 -4.60 7.12 5.42
C PHE A 79 -4.07 8.55 5.20
N GLN A 80 -2.79 8.71 4.84
CA GLN A 80 -2.20 10.02 4.56
C GLN A 80 -2.89 10.72 3.37
N LYS A 81 -3.27 9.97 2.33
CA LYS A 81 -4.04 10.48 1.21
C LYS A 81 -5.39 11.06 1.67
N ARG A 82 -6.13 10.32 2.50
CA ARG A 82 -7.44 10.74 3.02
C ARG A 82 -7.34 12.02 3.85
N VAL A 83 -6.35 12.11 4.75
CA VAL A 83 -6.12 13.30 5.58
C VAL A 83 -5.83 14.54 4.71
N LYS A 84 -5.04 14.39 3.64
CA LYS A 84 -4.71 15.50 2.73
C LYS A 84 -5.89 16.01 1.90
N THR A 85 -6.89 15.18 1.61
CA THR A 85 -8.11 15.59 0.88
C THR A 85 -9.18 16.25 1.75
N CYS A 86 -9.02 16.27 3.07
CA CYS A 86 -9.97 16.87 4.01
C CYS A 86 -9.45 18.18 4.63
N SER A 87 -8.42 18.80 4.05
CA SER A 87 -7.89 20.11 4.44
C SER A 87 -8.32 21.20 3.48
#